data_AF-A0A8T3YZR1-F1
#
_entry.id   AF-A0A8T3YZR1-F1
#
_cell.length_a   1.000
_cell.length_b   1.000
_cell.length_c   1.000
_cell.angle_alpha   90.00
_cell.angle_beta   90.00
_cell.angle_gamma   90.00
#
_symmetry.space_group_name_H-M   'P 1'
#
loop_
_entity.id
_entity.type
_entity.pdbx_description
1 polymer ?
#
loop_
_entity_poly.entity_id
_entity_poly.type
_entity_poly.pdbx_seq_one_letter_code
_entity_poly.pdbx_strand_id
1 'polypeptide(L)'
;MSIKTSIKEHFTSNQFRGHFENSSLKNHWGYFFQNKPENNILKELKLDSDLDFRRFSWEDLDECAELFKNVFSADPWYDEWVSLDQSRNYLGELVENPVFEGFVVREDSEIVAVCLGHRRSWWMGKEFFVD
;
A
#
# COMPACT_ATOMS: atom_id res chain seq x y z
N MET A 1 -16.85 -26.45 16.28
CA MET A 1 -16.43 -26.29 14.86
C MET A 1 -15.38 -25.20 14.79
N SER A 2 -14.24 -25.46 14.16
CA SER A 2 -13.08 -24.56 14.19
C SER A 2 -13.19 -23.49 13.09
N ILE A 3 -12.88 -22.24 13.43
CA ILE A 3 -12.84 -21.05 12.54
C ILE A 3 -11.99 -21.30 11.27
N LYS A 4 -11.09 -22.28 11.31
CA LYS A 4 -10.24 -22.70 10.18
C LYS A 4 -11.02 -23.26 8.97
N THR A 5 -12.25 -23.74 9.14
CA THR A 5 -13.04 -24.25 8.01
C THR A 5 -13.81 -23.14 7.29
N SER A 6 -14.34 -22.16 8.03
CA SER A 6 -15.17 -21.10 7.47
C SER A 6 -14.41 -20.15 6.53
N ILE A 7 -13.15 -19.82 6.83
CA ILE A 7 -12.36 -18.92 5.97
C ILE A 7 -11.94 -19.63 4.67
N LYS A 8 -11.65 -20.93 4.72
CA LYS A 8 -11.23 -21.69 3.54
C LYS A 8 -12.38 -21.91 2.55
N GLU A 9 -13.60 -22.08 3.05
CA GLU A 9 -14.81 -22.17 2.21
C GLU A 9 -15.24 -20.80 1.65
N HIS A 10 -15.04 -19.71 2.40
CA HIS A 10 -15.44 -18.36 1.95
C HIS A 10 -14.59 -17.79 0.80
N PHE A 11 -13.34 -18.26 0.65
CA PHE A 11 -12.47 -17.88 -0.48
C PHE A 11 -12.53 -18.85 -1.66
N THR A 12 -13.20 -20.01 -1.51
CA THR A 12 -13.33 -21.01 -2.58
C THR A 12 -14.72 -21.08 -3.20
N SER A 13 -15.73 -20.45 -2.62
CA SER A 13 -17.01 -20.26 -3.29
C SER A 13 -16.93 -19.07 -4.26
N ASN A 14 -17.19 -19.35 -5.53
CA ASN A 14 -17.27 -18.40 -6.65
C ASN A 14 -18.48 -17.44 -6.52
N GLN A 15 -18.88 -17.07 -5.31
CA GLN A 15 -20.19 -16.50 -4.97
C GLN A 15 -20.20 -14.97 -4.86
N PHE A 16 -19.07 -14.30 -5.11
CA PHE A 16 -19.01 -12.83 -5.17
C PHE A 16 -19.00 -12.24 -6.58
N ARG A 17 -18.90 -13.06 -7.64
CA ARG A 17 -18.96 -12.53 -9.02
C ARG A 17 -20.34 -11.98 -9.39
N GLY A 18 -21.42 -12.67 -9.00
CA GLY A 18 -22.78 -12.28 -9.41
C GLY A 18 -23.41 -11.13 -8.60
N HIS A 19 -22.95 -10.88 -7.37
CA HIS A 19 -23.61 -9.90 -6.49
C HIS A 19 -23.20 -8.44 -6.75
N PHE A 20 -22.09 -8.21 -7.46
CA PHE A 20 -21.56 -6.87 -7.74
C PHE A 20 -21.71 -6.46 -9.22
N GLU A 21 -22.32 -7.27 -10.07
CA GLU A 21 -22.47 -6.94 -11.50
C GLU A 21 -23.39 -5.75 -11.78
N ASN A 22 -24.25 -5.36 -10.82
CA ASN A 22 -25.19 -4.24 -10.94
C ASN A 22 -24.90 -3.05 -10.01
N SER A 23 -23.73 -3.00 -9.36
CA SER A 23 -23.35 -1.84 -8.54
C SER A 23 -22.55 -0.83 -9.37
N SER A 24 -22.83 0.46 -9.16
CA SER A 24 -22.10 1.65 -9.67
C SER A 24 -20.59 1.63 -9.39
N LEU A 25 -20.10 0.64 -8.65
CA LEU A 25 -18.70 0.40 -8.35
C LEU A 25 -17.88 -0.17 -9.52
N LYS A 26 -18.49 -0.62 -10.63
CA LYS A 26 -17.72 -1.06 -11.82
C LYS A 26 -16.70 -0.02 -12.32
N ASN A 27 -16.98 1.27 -12.12
CA ASN A 27 -16.12 2.35 -12.60
C ASN A 27 -14.92 2.62 -11.69
N HIS A 28 -14.98 2.23 -10.41
CA HIS A 28 -13.91 2.52 -9.44
C HIS A 28 -12.84 1.42 -9.42
N TRP A 29 -13.22 0.16 -9.59
CA TRP A 29 -12.28 -0.98 -9.60
C TRP A 29 -11.44 -1.06 -10.88
N GLY A 30 -11.87 -0.40 -11.97
CA GLY A 30 -11.08 -0.24 -13.18
C GLY A 30 -9.90 0.72 -13.04
N TYR A 31 -9.88 1.56 -11.99
CA TYR A 31 -8.75 2.44 -11.68
C TYR A 31 -7.64 1.68 -10.94
N PHE A 32 -8.01 0.84 -9.97
CA PHE A 32 -7.06 0.10 -9.14
C PHE A 32 -6.50 -1.18 -9.78
N PHE A 33 -7.24 -1.84 -10.67
CA PHE A 33 -6.85 -3.15 -11.21
C PHE A 33 -7.07 -3.27 -12.72
N GLN A 34 -6.48 -2.36 -13.50
CA GLN A 34 -6.16 -2.67 -14.90
C GLN A 34 -5.03 -3.70 -14.95
N ASN A 35 -5.42 -4.98 -14.83
CA ASN A 35 -4.95 -6.13 -15.60
C ASN A 35 -5.29 -7.41 -14.83
N LYS A 36 -6.15 -8.26 -15.42
CA LYS A 36 -6.37 -9.63 -14.96
C LYS A 36 -5.23 -10.54 -15.46
N PRO A 37 -4.99 -11.67 -14.77
CA PRO A 37 -3.67 -12.22 -14.59
C PRO A 37 -3.35 -13.27 -15.64
N GLU A 38 -2.22 -13.13 -16.32
CA GLU A 38 -1.57 -14.25 -17.00
C GLU A 38 -0.10 -14.26 -16.59
N ASN A 39 0.23 -15.27 -15.77
CA ASN A 39 1.53 -15.83 -15.40
C ASN A 39 2.77 -15.33 -16.19
N ASN A 40 3.18 -14.08 -15.96
CA ASN A 40 4.43 -13.49 -16.44
C ASN A 40 4.91 -12.34 -15.54
N ILE A 41 4.58 -12.36 -14.24
CA ILE A 41 4.85 -11.26 -13.29
C ILE A 41 6.35 -10.92 -13.17
N LEU A 42 7.26 -11.80 -13.59
CA LEU A 42 8.71 -11.56 -13.53
C LEU A 42 9.37 -11.12 -14.85
N LYS A 43 8.62 -10.82 -15.93
CA LYS A 43 9.26 -10.61 -17.25
C LYS A 43 8.97 -9.31 -17.99
N GLU A 44 8.17 -8.41 -17.46
CA GLU A 44 7.91 -7.15 -18.18
C GLU A 44 7.58 -5.96 -17.28
N LEU A 45 8.33 -5.79 -16.18
CA LEU A 45 8.64 -4.43 -15.73
C LEU A 45 9.84 -3.97 -16.56
N LYS A 46 9.58 -3.59 -17.81
CA LYS A 46 10.48 -2.68 -18.53
C LYS A 46 10.32 -1.33 -17.87
N LEU A 47 11.06 -1.20 -16.79
CA LEU A 47 11.23 0.03 -16.09
C LEU A 47 12.31 0.79 -16.87
N ASP A 48 11.87 1.61 -17.81
CA ASP A 48 12.76 2.44 -18.63
C ASP A 48 13.40 3.59 -17.82
N SER A 49 13.14 3.65 -16.50
CA SER A 49 13.75 4.50 -15.50
C SER A 49 14.55 3.69 -14.47
N ASP A 50 15.68 4.21 -13.99
CA ASP A 50 16.44 3.59 -12.88
C ASP A 50 15.67 3.81 -11.56
N LEU A 51 14.67 2.95 -11.26
CA LEU A 51 14.07 2.95 -9.93
C LEU A 51 15.02 2.30 -8.93
N ASP A 52 15.34 3.04 -7.86
CA ASP A 52 16.08 2.54 -6.72
C ASP A 52 15.12 2.16 -5.58
N PHE A 53 15.24 0.93 -5.09
CA PHE A 53 14.46 0.43 -3.97
C PHE A 53 15.36 0.28 -2.75
N ARG A 54 14.96 0.90 -1.64
CA ARG A 54 15.69 0.78 -0.38
C ARG A 54 14.80 0.91 0.84
N ARG A 55 15.37 0.61 2.00
CA ARG A 55 14.71 0.87 3.28
C ARG A 55 14.57 2.36 3.51
N PHE A 56 13.44 2.74 4.09
CA PHE A 56 13.21 4.08 4.61
C PHE A 56 14.28 4.45 5.66
N SER A 57 14.71 5.71 5.65
CA SER A 57 15.49 6.32 6.72
C SER A 57 14.84 7.62 7.18
N TRP A 58 15.23 8.12 8.36
CA TRP A 58 14.62 9.32 8.95
C TRP A 58 14.75 10.57 8.07
N GLU A 59 15.79 10.62 7.23
CA GLU A 59 16.03 11.70 6.28
C GLU A 59 14.95 11.75 5.17
N ASP A 60 14.20 10.67 4.96
CA ASP A 60 13.14 10.58 3.96
C ASP A 60 11.79 11.11 4.47
N LEU A 61 11.65 11.36 5.77
CA LEU A 61 10.36 11.66 6.39
C LEU A 61 9.67 12.87 5.74
N ASP A 62 10.43 13.93 5.48
CA ASP A 62 9.88 15.18 4.94
C ASP A 62 9.37 14.97 3.49
N GLU A 63 10.15 14.29 2.67
CA GLU A 63 9.81 13.97 1.28
C GLU A 63 8.62 12.98 1.20
N CYS A 64 8.59 11.98 2.10
CA CYS A 64 7.47 11.05 2.21
C CYS A 64 6.20 11.74 2.71
N ALA A 65 6.30 12.71 3.62
CA ALA A 65 5.17 13.48 4.13
C ALA A 65 4.56 14.39 3.07
N GLU A 66 5.39 14.95 2.18
CA GLU A 66 4.94 15.70 1.03
C GLU A 66 4.25 14.80 0.00
N LEU A 67 4.87 13.67 -0.36
CA LEU A 67 4.28 12.67 -1.26
C LEU A 67 2.93 12.17 -0.73
N PHE A 68 2.88 11.78 0.55
CA PHE A 68 1.67 11.30 1.22
C PHE A 68 0.55 12.34 1.15
N LYS A 69 0.83 13.59 1.54
CA LYS A 69 -0.16 14.67 1.45
C LYS A 69 -0.66 14.85 0.01
N ASN A 70 0.24 14.84 -0.97
CA ASN A 70 -0.13 15.05 -2.37
C ASN A 70 -1.02 13.91 -2.90
N VAL A 71 -0.72 12.65 -2.55
CA VAL A 71 -1.51 11.49 -2.97
C VAL A 71 -2.87 11.46 -2.28
N PHE A 72 -2.90 11.59 -0.96
CA PHE A 72 -4.15 11.42 -0.20
C PHE A 72 -5.08 12.64 -0.28
N SER A 73 -4.58 13.83 -0.60
CA SER A 73 -5.44 14.99 -0.91
C SER A 73 -6.01 14.97 -2.34
N ALA A 74 -5.58 14.04 -3.19
CA ALA A 74 -6.10 13.85 -4.55
C ALA A 74 -7.18 12.75 -4.61
N ASP A 75 -7.76 12.56 -5.78
CA ASP A 75 -8.67 11.43 -6.07
C ASP A 75 -7.94 10.09 -5.85
N PRO A 76 -8.62 9.07 -5.31
CA PRO A 76 -10.01 9.03 -4.82
C PRO A 76 -10.21 9.42 -3.35
N TRP A 77 -9.15 9.78 -2.62
CA TRP A 77 -9.21 9.96 -1.16
C TRP A 77 -9.80 11.31 -0.76
N TYR A 78 -9.31 12.40 -1.37
CA TYR A 78 -9.71 13.77 -1.04
C TYR A 78 -9.55 14.13 0.45
N ASP A 79 -8.53 13.56 1.11
CA ASP A 79 -8.23 13.85 2.51
C ASP A 79 -7.77 15.30 2.70
N GLU A 80 -8.26 15.94 3.76
CA GLU A 80 -7.96 17.33 4.09
C GLU A 80 -6.70 17.46 4.95
N TRP A 81 -5.53 17.21 4.35
CA TRP A 81 -4.21 17.49 4.94
C TRP A 81 -3.85 18.97 4.78
N VAL A 82 -4.07 19.77 5.83
CA VAL A 82 -4.03 21.24 5.79
C VAL A 82 -2.61 21.78 5.61
N SER A 83 -1.63 21.15 6.25
CA SER A 83 -0.22 21.56 6.20
C SER A 83 0.72 20.37 6.05
N LEU A 84 1.94 20.63 5.58
CA LEU A 84 3.00 19.63 5.55
C LEU A 84 3.35 19.15 6.97
N ASP A 85 3.33 20.04 7.96
CA ASP A 85 3.58 19.66 9.36
C ASP A 85 2.57 18.62 9.87
N GLN A 86 1.30 18.70 9.41
CA GLN A 86 0.28 17.74 9.82
C GLN A 86 0.58 16.33 9.28
N SER A 87 0.89 16.19 7.99
CA SER A 87 1.24 14.89 7.41
C SER A 87 2.58 14.38 7.95
N ARG A 88 3.55 15.27 8.16
CA ARG A 88 4.85 14.96 8.75
C ARG A 88 4.72 14.43 10.18
N ASN A 89 3.89 15.06 11.01
CA ASN A 89 3.64 14.58 12.38
C ASN A 89 2.98 13.21 12.37
N TYR A 90 1.96 13.02 11.52
CA TYR A 90 1.27 11.73 11.38
C TYR A 90 2.22 10.60 10.97
N LEU A 91 3.05 10.81 9.93
CA LEU A 91 4.05 9.81 9.53
C LEU A 91 5.12 9.63 10.60
N GLY A 92 5.52 10.70 11.30
CA GLY A 92 6.45 10.64 12.42
C GLY A 92 5.96 9.71 13.54
N GLU A 93 4.69 9.81 13.91
CA GLU A 93 4.07 8.94 14.92
C GLU A 93 4.12 7.45 14.52
N LEU A 94 4.00 7.13 13.22
CA LEU A 94 4.17 5.77 12.70
C LEU A 94 5.63 5.31 12.78
N VAL A 95 6.56 6.16 12.37
CA VAL A 95 8.01 5.85 12.33
C VAL A 95 8.60 5.70 13.74
N GLU A 96 8.07 6.42 14.73
CA GLU A 96 8.48 6.31 16.14
C GLU A 96 8.12 4.96 16.77
N ASN A 97 7.26 4.16 16.13
CA ASN A 97 6.94 2.82 16.61
C ASN A 97 8.22 1.94 16.65
N PRO A 98 8.59 1.34 17.81
CA PRO A 98 9.82 0.54 17.92
C PRO A 98 9.91 -0.67 16.99
N VAL A 99 8.77 -1.13 16.46
CA VAL A 99 8.70 -2.23 15.50
C VAL A 99 8.39 -1.77 14.08
N PHE A 100 8.49 -0.48 13.81
CA PHE A 100 8.35 0.12 12.48
C PHE A 100 9.32 -0.52 11.47
N GLU A 101 8.84 -0.67 10.25
CA GLU A 101 9.65 -0.97 9.08
C GLU A 101 9.03 -0.30 7.85
N GLY A 102 9.86 0.42 7.09
CA GLY A 102 9.42 1.15 5.90
C GLY A 102 10.35 0.96 4.73
N PHE A 103 9.82 1.18 3.53
CA PHE A 103 10.53 1.09 2.26
C PHE A 103 10.15 2.26 1.37
N VAL A 104 11.11 2.73 0.58
CA VAL A 104 10.94 3.80 -0.40
C VAL A 104 11.41 3.34 -1.76
N VAL A 105 10.77 3.87 -2.80
CA VAL A 105 11.19 3.76 -4.19
C VAL A 105 11.54 5.16 -4.67
N ARG A 106 12.72 5.30 -5.26
CA ARG A 106 13.16 6.53 -5.92
C ARG A 106 13.18 6.36 -7.42
N GLU A 107 12.76 7.38 -8.14
CA GLU A 107 13.03 7.56 -9.55
C GLU A 107 14.01 8.73 -9.67
N ASP A 108 15.19 8.47 -10.25
CA ASP A 108 16.32 9.41 -10.26
C ASP A 108 16.78 9.85 -8.85
N SER A 109 16.23 10.95 -8.34
CA SER A 109 16.55 11.52 -7.02
C SER A 109 15.32 11.83 -6.17
N GLU A 110 14.12 11.52 -6.68
CA GLU A 110 12.84 11.81 -6.01
C GLU A 110 12.18 10.53 -5.54
N ILE A 111 11.62 10.53 -4.33
CA ILE A 111 10.81 9.44 -3.80
C ILE A 111 9.44 9.47 -4.49
N VAL A 112 9.15 8.41 -5.25
CA VAL A 112 7.90 8.25 -6.00
C VAL A 112 6.92 7.29 -5.34
N ALA A 113 7.40 6.45 -4.41
CA ALA A 113 6.54 5.58 -3.62
C ALA A 113 7.12 5.29 -2.24
N VAL A 114 6.23 5.04 -1.29
CA VAL A 114 6.57 4.64 0.07
C VAL A 114 5.61 3.55 0.56
N CYS A 115 6.13 2.61 1.34
CA CYS A 115 5.36 1.60 2.06
C CYS A 115 5.78 1.64 3.52
N LEU A 116 4.87 2.06 4.40
CA LEU A 116 5.09 2.21 5.83
C LEU A 116 4.29 1.15 6.58
N GLY A 117 4.85 0.67 7.68
CA GLY A 117 4.20 -0.37 8.44
C GLY A 117 5.00 -0.78 9.66
N HIS A 118 4.55 -1.85 10.30
CA HIS A 118 5.21 -2.41 11.46
C HIS A 118 5.29 -3.94 11.42
N ARG A 119 6.31 -4.48 12.07
CA ARG A 119 6.50 -5.92 12.23
C ARG A 119 5.86 -6.42 13.51
N ARG A 120 5.03 -7.45 13.38
CA ARG A 120 4.51 -8.20 14.52
C ARG A 120 5.18 -9.56 14.63
N SER A 121 5.69 -9.88 15.82
CA SER A 121 6.13 -11.24 16.14
C SER A 121 4.91 -12.13 16.36
N TRP A 122 4.86 -13.25 15.63
CA TRP A 122 3.82 -14.25 15.70
C TRP A 122 4.42 -15.62 16.04
N TRP A 123 3.63 -16.56 16.56
CA TRP A 123 4.14 -17.88 16.98
C TRP A 123 4.76 -18.69 15.82
N MET A 124 4.46 -18.34 14.56
CA MET A 124 5.02 -18.96 13.35
C MET A 124 6.00 -18.09 12.58
N GLY A 125 6.37 -16.89 13.07
CA GLY A 125 7.31 -16.02 12.36
C GLY A 125 7.10 -14.54 12.60
N LYS A 126 7.47 -13.72 11.61
CA LYS A 126 7.24 -12.27 11.62
C LYS A 126 6.26 -11.91 10.52
N GLU A 127 5.30 -11.08 10.85
CA GLU A 127 4.31 -10.53 9.91
C GLU A 127 4.61 -9.04 9.74
N PHE A 128 4.41 -8.54 8.52
CA PHE A 128 4.49 -7.10 8.23
C PHE A 128 3.10 -6.58 7.94
N PHE A 129 2.67 -5.58 8.71
CA PHE A 129 1.40 -4.90 8.55
C PHE A 129 1.67 -3.55 7.92
N VAL A 130 1.03 -3.28 6.78
CA VAL A 130 1.03 -1.95 6.15
C VAL A 130 0.04 -1.09 6.92
N ASP A 131 0.48 0.08 7.37
CA ASP A 131 -0.31 1.03 8.14
C ASP A 131 -0.99 2.07 7.23
#